data_AF-A0A146FI19-F1
#
_entry.id   AF-A0A146FI19-F1
#
_cell.length_a   1.000
_cell.length_b   1.000
_cell.length_c   1.000
_cell.angle_alpha   90.00
_cell.angle_beta   90.00
_cell.angle_gamma   90.00
#
_symmetry.space_group_name_H-M   'P 1'
#
loop_
_entity.id
_entity.type
_entity.pdbx_description
1 polymer ?
#
loop_
_entity_poly.entity_id
_entity_poly.type
_entity_poly.pdbx_seq_one_letter_code
_entity_poly.pdbx_strand_id
1 'polypeptide(L)'
;MTLTETPFTIDNLPYGVISTAETPTPRCATVLEDDVIDLSALEKDGYFKSIPGFKGEVFSMPTLNKFASLPKEAHVQTRAALVDLLSDNDIRKKYAIPLSKVQNHLPMETKNFSDFYCSFEHTRNSPHLRYSYPTTLGRDARLQQTQRPTSFQTQRTLRL
;
A
#
# COMPACT_ATOMS: atom_id res chain seq x y z
N MET A 1 16.67 -4.92 -26.66
CA MET A 1 15.39 -4.55 -26.01
C MET A 1 15.73 -3.97 -24.66
N THR A 2 15.79 -2.65 -24.55
CA THR A 2 16.11 -1.96 -23.29
C THR A 2 14.88 -2.01 -22.39
N LEU A 3 14.76 -3.06 -21.58
CA LEU A 3 13.88 -3.02 -20.43
C LEU A 3 14.48 -1.94 -19.51
N THR A 4 13.86 -0.77 -19.52
CA THR A 4 14.10 0.24 -18.50
C THR A 4 13.80 -0.43 -17.17
N GLU A 5 14.81 -0.57 -16.30
CA GLU A 5 14.68 -1.17 -14.96
C GLU A 5 13.93 -0.21 -14.01
N THR A 6 12.80 0.33 -14.45
CA THR A 6 11.95 1.18 -13.63
C THR A 6 10.87 0.34 -12.96
N PRO A 7 10.62 0.52 -11.65
CA PRO A 7 9.52 -0.15 -10.96
C PRO A 7 8.15 0.41 -11.40
N PHE A 8 8.11 1.48 -12.18
CA PHE A 8 6.89 2.18 -12.59
C PHE A 8 6.40 1.70 -13.96
N THR A 9 6.12 0.40 -14.06
CA THR A 9 5.51 -0.16 -15.26
C THR A 9 4.01 0.12 -15.30
N ILE A 10 3.39 -0.12 -16.47
CA ILE A 10 1.93 -0.08 -16.64
C ILE A 10 1.19 -1.03 -15.68
N ASP A 11 1.88 -2.07 -15.19
CA ASP A 11 1.34 -3.03 -14.22
C ASP A 11 1.44 -2.55 -12.77
N ASN A 12 2.19 -1.49 -12.46
CA ASN A 12 2.29 -0.97 -11.10
C ASN A 12 1.33 0.21 -10.88
N LEU A 13 1.47 1.29 -11.68
CA LEU A 13 0.70 2.55 -11.57
C LEU A 13 0.41 2.97 -10.11
N PRO A 14 1.44 3.31 -9.32
CA PRO A 14 1.25 3.77 -7.96
C PRO A 14 0.55 5.13 -7.93
N TYR A 15 -0.22 5.39 -6.88
CA TYR A 15 -0.88 6.68 -6.68
C TYR A 15 -0.09 7.55 -5.72
N GLY A 16 0.03 8.83 -6.04
CA GLY A 16 0.71 9.82 -5.20
C GLY A 16 0.02 11.17 -5.28
N VAL A 17 0.57 12.13 -4.53
CA VAL A 17 0.18 13.54 -4.58
C VAL A 17 1.39 14.36 -4.95
N ILE A 18 1.21 15.25 -5.92
CA ILE A 18 2.29 16.06 -6.48
C ILE A 18 1.89 17.53 -6.59
N SER A 19 2.88 18.41 -6.61
CA SER A 19 2.77 19.78 -7.10
C SER A 19 3.90 20.07 -8.09
N THR A 20 3.72 21.11 -8.90
CA THR A 20 4.75 21.59 -9.84
C THR A 20 5.00 23.08 -9.61
N ALA A 21 6.11 23.61 -10.10
CA ALA A 21 6.37 25.05 -10.02
C ALA A 21 5.29 25.88 -10.73
N GLU A 22 4.75 25.37 -11.84
CA GLU A 22 3.67 25.98 -12.62
C GLU A 22 2.30 25.87 -11.94
N THR A 23 2.08 24.80 -11.17
CA THR A 23 0.83 24.55 -10.45
C THR A 23 1.15 24.09 -9.03
N PRO A 24 1.29 25.04 -8.09
CA PRO A 24 1.73 24.75 -6.72
C PRO A 24 0.67 24.05 -5.88
N THR A 25 -0.59 24.03 -6.33
CA THR A 25 -1.67 23.30 -5.66
C THR A 25 -1.42 21.79 -5.72
N PRO A 26 -1.34 21.10 -4.56
CA PRO A 26 -1.18 19.65 -4.52
C PRO A 26 -2.38 18.94 -5.13
N ARG A 27 -2.12 17.90 -5.92
CA ARG A 27 -3.14 17.11 -6.61
C ARG A 27 -2.70 15.68 -6.80
N CYS A 28 -3.66 14.79 -7.01
CA CYS A 28 -3.37 13.37 -7.18
C CYS A 28 -2.75 13.10 -8.56
N ALA A 29 -1.79 12.18 -8.59
CA ALA A 29 -1.09 11.77 -9.80
C ALA A 29 -0.72 10.29 -9.74
N THR A 30 -0.33 9.72 -10.88
CA THR A 30 0.31 8.40 -10.95
C THR A 30 1.63 8.48 -11.71
N VAL A 31 2.47 7.47 -11.62
CA VAL A 31 3.78 7.42 -12.28
C VAL A 31 3.80 6.29 -13.30
N LEU A 32 4.31 6.60 -14.49
CA LEU A 32 4.59 5.64 -15.55
C LEU A 32 5.96 5.95 -16.14
N GLU A 33 6.87 4.99 -16.01
CA GLU A 33 8.28 5.12 -16.41
C GLU A 33 8.95 6.36 -15.77
N ASP A 34 9.31 7.36 -16.58
CA ASP A 34 9.96 8.61 -16.15
C ASP A 34 8.99 9.80 -16.10
N ASP A 35 7.70 9.53 -16.34
CA ASP A 35 6.64 10.55 -16.39
C ASP A 35 5.67 10.39 -15.23
N VAL A 36 5.19 11.53 -14.74
CA VAL A 36 4.08 11.63 -13.81
C VAL A 36 2.84 12.05 -14.59
N ILE A 37 1.76 11.30 -14.44
CA ILE A 37 0.48 11.55 -15.09
C ILE A 37 -0.44 12.31 -14.13
N ASP A 38 -0.90 13.48 -14.55
CA ASP A 38 -1.82 14.31 -13.78
C ASP A 38 -3.25 13.74 -13.82
N LEU A 39 -3.68 13.11 -12.72
CA LEU A 39 -5.02 12.52 -12.60
C LEU A 39 -6.11 13.58 -12.47
N SER A 40 -5.78 14.75 -11.93
CA SER A 40 -6.72 15.88 -11.83
C SER A 40 -7.05 16.43 -13.21
N ALA A 41 -6.06 16.51 -14.10
CA ALA A 41 -6.28 16.90 -15.50
C ALA A 41 -7.15 15.87 -16.26
N LEU A 42 -6.88 14.57 -16.08
CA LEU A 42 -7.73 13.51 -16.64
C LEU A 42 -9.16 13.56 -16.11
N GLU A 43 -9.34 13.84 -14.81
CA GLU A 43 -10.67 13.98 -14.22
C GLU A 43 -11.45 15.15 -14.83
N LYS A 44 -10.80 16.30 -15.03
CA LYS A 44 -11.41 17.49 -15.64
C LYS A 44 -11.84 17.25 -17.09
N ASP A 45 -11.03 16.52 -17.85
CA ASP A 45 -11.37 16.14 -19.23
C ASP A 45 -12.44 15.03 -19.29
N GLY A 46 -12.80 14.45 -18.14
CA GLY A 46 -14.00 13.64 -17.98
C GLY A 46 -13.80 12.14 -18.14
N TYR A 47 -12.56 11.66 -18.14
CA TYR A 47 -12.26 10.22 -18.30
C TYR A 47 -12.82 9.34 -17.19
N PHE A 48 -13.08 9.90 -16.00
CA PHE A 48 -13.62 9.15 -14.86
C PHE A 48 -15.13 9.35 -14.62
N LYS A 49 -15.84 10.09 -15.51
CA LYS A 49 -17.27 10.44 -15.31
C LYS A 49 -18.20 9.24 -15.24
N SER A 50 -17.86 8.14 -15.91
CA SER A 50 -18.65 6.90 -15.91
C SER A 50 -18.46 6.06 -14.64
N ILE A 51 -17.45 6.37 -13.83
CA ILE A 51 -17.10 5.58 -12.64
C ILE A 51 -17.99 5.99 -11.47
N PRO A 52 -18.68 5.04 -10.81
CA PRO A 52 -19.51 5.33 -9.65
C PRO A 52 -18.74 6.05 -8.54
N GLY A 53 -19.30 7.13 -8.01
CA GLY A 53 -18.71 7.89 -6.91
C GLY A 53 -17.75 9.01 -7.33
N PHE A 54 -17.34 9.07 -8.61
CA PHE A 54 -16.65 10.24 -9.17
C PHE A 54 -17.64 11.38 -9.41
N LYS A 55 -18.01 12.08 -8.33
CA LYS A 55 -18.87 13.28 -8.35
C LYS A 55 -18.07 14.58 -8.42
N GLY A 56 -16.96 14.55 -9.17
CA GLY A 56 -16.06 15.68 -9.36
C GLY A 56 -15.07 15.91 -8.21
N GLU A 57 -13.87 16.34 -8.59
CA GLU A 57 -12.76 16.74 -7.73
C GLU A 57 -12.29 15.64 -6.76
N VAL A 58 -12.29 14.37 -7.18
CA VAL A 58 -11.68 13.29 -6.40
C VAL A 58 -10.16 13.40 -6.46
N PHE A 59 -9.59 13.62 -7.64
CA PHE A 59 -8.15 13.74 -7.86
C PHE A 59 -7.64 15.18 -7.79
N SER A 60 -8.53 16.17 -7.79
CA SER A 60 -8.17 17.55 -7.47
C SER A 60 -7.89 17.80 -5.98
N MET A 61 -8.15 16.82 -5.09
CA MET A 61 -7.83 16.93 -3.66
C MET A 61 -6.32 16.88 -3.40
N PRO A 62 -5.86 17.55 -2.32
CA PRO A 62 -4.45 17.51 -1.91
C PRO A 62 -4.05 16.18 -1.24
N THR A 63 -4.97 15.22 -1.13
CA THR A 63 -4.73 13.89 -0.55
C THR A 63 -5.59 12.83 -1.25
N LEU A 64 -5.14 11.57 -1.21
CA LEU A 64 -5.86 10.43 -1.78
C LEU A 64 -7.03 9.95 -0.90
N ASN A 65 -7.31 10.57 0.25
CA ASN A 65 -8.35 10.12 1.19
C ASN A 65 -9.74 10.05 0.54
N LYS A 66 -10.09 11.04 -0.29
CA LYS A 66 -11.38 11.05 -1.00
C LYS A 66 -11.47 9.88 -2.00
N PHE A 67 -10.39 9.59 -2.71
CA PHE A 67 -10.32 8.42 -3.59
C PHE A 67 -10.38 7.12 -2.81
N ALA A 68 -9.62 7.01 -1.72
CA ALA A 68 -9.59 5.83 -0.85
C ALA A 68 -10.95 5.54 -0.17
N SER A 69 -11.79 6.56 0.06
CA SER A 69 -13.15 6.39 0.60
C SER A 69 -14.17 5.84 -0.40
N LEU A 70 -13.84 5.81 -1.70
CA LEU A 70 -14.71 5.23 -2.71
C LEU A 70 -14.82 3.70 -2.56
N PRO A 71 -15.92 3.10 -3.05
CA PRO A 71 -16.07 1.65 -3.03
C PRO A 71 -15.00 0.97 -3.90
N LYS A 72 -14.70 -0.29 -3.59
CA LYS A 72 -13.67 -1.09 -4.29
C LYS A 72 -13.89 -1.12 -5.80
N GLU A 73 -15.13 -1.15 -6.25
CA GLU A 73 -15.52 -1.15 -7.66
C GLU A 73 -15.01 0.10 -8.38
N ALA A 74 -15.03 1.26 -7.71
CA ALA A 74 -14.49 2.49 -8.27
C ALA A 74 -12.97 2.37 -8.47
N HIS A 75 -12.23 1.80 -7.51
CA HIS A 75 -10.78 1.62 -7.62
C HIS A 75 -10.40 0.69 -8.79
N VAL A 76 -11.15 -0.41 -8.96
CA VAL A 76 -10.94 -1.36 -10.06
C VAL A 76 -11.21 -0.69 -11.40
N GLN A 77 -12.31 0.04 -11.53
CA GLN A 77 -12.65 0.74 -12.77
C GLN A 77 -11.67 1.87 -13.09
N THR A 78 -11.23 2.63 -12.09
CA THR A 78 -10.20 3.67 -12.27
C THR A 78 -8.92 3.05 -12.79
N ARG A 79 -8.49 1.92 -12.22
CA ARG A 79 -7.27 1.26 -12.66
C ARG A 79 -7.38 0.74 -14.10
N ALA A 80 -8.50 0.10 -14.45
CA ALA A 80 -8.75 -0.35 -15.82
C ALA A 80 -8.72 0.84 -16.81
N ALA A 81 -9.44 1.92 -16.49
CA ALA A 81 -9.44 3.12 -17.31
C ALA A 81 -8.03 3.72 -17.46
N LEU A 82 -7.21 3.75 -16.41
CA LEU A 82 -5.83 4.25 -16.50
C LEU A 82 -4.96 3.38 -17.39
N VAL A 83 -5.06 2.06 -17.31
CA VAL A 83 -4.29 1.15 -18.18
C VAL A 83 -4.68 1.37 -19.65
N ASP A 84 -5.97 1.46 -19.94
CA ASP A 84 -6.47 1.69 -21.30
C ASP A 84 -6.01 3.05 -21.85
N LEU A 85 -6.15 4.12 -21.04
CA LEU A 85 -5.77 5.48 -21.44
C LEU A 85 -4.27 5.65 -21.64
N LEU A 86 -3.46 5.05 -20.77
CA LEU A 86 -2.00 5.18 -20.83
C LEU A 86 -1.35 4.24 -21.85
N SER A 87 -2.12 3.29 -22.40
CA SER A 87 -1.70 2.52 -23.57
C SER A 87 -1.72 3.36 -24.85
N ASP A 88 -2.46 4.47 -24.87
CA ASP A 88 -2.42 5.47 -25.94
C ASP A 88 -1.31 6.49 -25.68
N ASN A 89 -0.30 6.50 -26.57
CA ASN A 89 0.86 7.39 -26.47
C ASN A 89 0.51 8.87 -26.60
N ASP A 90 -0.55 9.24 -27.34
CA ASP A 90 -0.93 10.64 -27.52
C ASP A 90 -1.62 11.18 -26.28
N ILE A 91 -2.49 10.36 -25.67
CA ILE A 91 -3.09 10.65 -24.36
C ILE A 91 -1.99 10.76 -23.31
N ARG A 92 -1.09 9.78 -23.23
CA ARG A 92 0.02 9.78 -22.26
C ARG A 92 0.83 11.08 -22.35
N LYS A 93 1.28 11.47 -23.54
CA LYS A 93 2.09 12.69 -23.74
C LYS A 93 1.35 13.97 -23.36
N LYS A 94 0.03 14.01 -23.53
CA LYS A 94 -0.79 15.18 -23.18
C LYS A 94 -0.83 15.45 -21.68
N TYR A 95 -0.82 14.41 -20.85
CA TYR A 95 -0.92 14.53 -19.38
C TYR A 95 0.39 14.24 -18.64
N ALA A 96 1.46 13.93 -19.38
CA ALA A 96 2.78 13.64 -18.82
C ALA A 96 3.49 14.90 -18.32
N ILE A 97 4.02 14.80 -17.12
CA ILE A 97 4.88 15.78 -16.48
C ILE A 97 6.20 15.05 -16.18
N PRO A 98 7.37 15.56 -16.65
CA PRO A 98 8.64 14.93 -16.36
C PRO A 98 8.88 14.79 -14.85
N LEU A 99 9.33 13.62 -14.39
CA LEU A 99 9.55 13.34 -12.96
C LEU A 99 10.51 14.34 -12.27
N SER A 100 11.39 14.99 -13.04
CA SER A 100 12.31 16.02 -12.55
C SER A 100 11.65 17.36 -12.19
N LYS A 101 10.41 17.60 -12.65
CA LYS A 101 9.68 18.86 -12.43
C LYS A 101 8.66 18.80 -11.30
N VAL A 102 8.55 17.65 -10.64
CA VAL A 102 7.47 17.37 -9.68
C VAL A 102 8.01 17.31 -8.26
N GLN A 103 7.24 17.88 -7.35
CA GLN A 103 7.47 17.77 -5.92
C GLN A 103 6.43 16.81 -5.33
N ASN A 104 6.89 15.75 -4.68
CA ASN A 104 6.04 14.76 -4.01
C ASN A 104 5.58 15.27 -2.65
N HIS A 105 4.34 14.95 -2.30
CA HIS A 105 3.72 15.21 -1.00
C HIS A 105 3.31 13.91 -0.32
N LEU A 106 2.90 14.00 0.94
CA LEU A 106 2.33 12.86 1.65
C LEU A 106 1.04 12.42 0.93
N PRO A 107 0.89 11.12 0.58
CA PRO A 107 -0.22 10.66 -0.25
C PRO A 107 -1.58 10.69 0.46
N MET A 108 -1.58 10.57 1.79
CA MET A 108 -2.80 10.53 2.60
C MET A 108 -2.66 11.37 3.86
N GLU A 109 -3.77 11.94 4.32
CA GLU A 109 -3.92 12.46 5.66
C GLU A 109 -4.07 11.29 6.64
N THR A 110 -3.02 11.05 7.43
CA THR A 110 -2.97 9.97 8.43
C THR A 110 -3.33 10.53 9.80
N LYS A 111 -4.51 10.18 10.32
CA LYS A 111 -4.95 10.59 11.67
C LYS A 111 -4.35 9.73 12.77
N ASN A 112 -4.27 8.43 12.53
CA ASN A 112 -3.73 7.44 13.44
C ASN A 112 -2.76 6.52 12.67
N PHE A 113 -1.71 6.08 13.35
CA PHE A 113 -0.74 5.14 12.83
C PHE A 113 -0.62 3.97 13.81
N SER A 114 -0.58 2.75 13.30
CA SER A 114 -0.38 1.54 14.10
C SER A 114 0.72 0.72 13.45
N ASP A 115 1.71 0.34 14.25
CA ASP A 115 2.83 -0.48 13.82
C ASP A 115 2.71 -1.88 14.44
N PHE A 116 2.96 -2.91 13.64
CA PHE A 116 2.73 -4.30 14.02
C PHE A 116 4.05 -5.05 14.19
N TYR A 117 4.17 -5.79 15.30
CA TYR A 117 5.35 -6.61 15.60
C TYR A 117 5.17 -8.07 15.16
N CYS A 118 4.97 -8.30 13.86
CA CYS A 118 4.49 -9.58 13.31
C CYS A 118 5.53 -10.41 12.53
N SER A 119 6.77 -9.96 12.35
CA SER A 119 7.81 -10.77 11.72
C SER A 119 8.48 -11.68 12.76
N PHE A 120 8.42 -13.00 12.56
CA PHE A 120 9.00 -13.97 13.50
C PHE A 120 10.52 -13.79 13.64
N GLU A 121 11.23 -13.62 12.53
CA GLU A 121 12.68 -13.40 12.52
C GLU A 121 13.04 -12.08 13.20
N HIS A 122 12.27 -11.02 12.94
CA HIS A 122 12.45 -9.74 13.62
C HIS A 122 12.24 -9.88 15.13
N THR A 123 11.11 -10.46 15.55
CA THR A 123 10.74 -10.72 16.95
C THR A 123 11.75 -11.61 17.66
N ARG A 124 12.31 -12.61 16.97
CA ARG A 124 13.35 -13.50 17.51
C ARG A 124 14.69 -12.80 17.62
N ASN A 125 15.12 -12.07 16.59
CA ASN A 125 16.48 -11.51 16.53
C ASN A 125 16.63 -10.23 17.37
N SER A 126 15.59 -9.39 17.47
CA SER A 126 15.61 -8.14 18.25
C SER A 126 16.10 -8.31 19.71
N PRO A 127 15.61 -9.28 20.50
CA PRO A 127 16.13 -9.49 21.85
C PRO A 127 17.57 -10.03 21.87
N HIS A 128 17.99 -10.84 20.89
CA HIS A 128 19.38 -11.37 20.84
C HIS A 128 20.43 -10.27 20.60
N LEU A 129 20.06 -9.20 19.90
CA LEU A 129 20.90 -8.01 19.74
C LEU A 129 21.02 -7.18 21.01
N ARG A 130 19.96 -7.17 21.83
CA ARG A 130 19.89 -6.38 23.08
C ARG A 130 20.50 -7.12 24.27
N TYR A 131 20.34 -8.43 24.29
CA TYR A 131 20.82 -9.32 25.33
C TYR A 131 21.77 -10.30 24.68
N SER A 132 23.08 -10.05 24.81
CA SER A 132 24.13 -10.99 24.41
C SER A 132 24.02 -12.25 25.28
N TYR A 133 23.11 -13.15 24.94
CA TYR A 133 23.08 -14.47 25.56
C TYR A 133 24.30 -15.24 25.05
N PRO A 134 25.19 -15.73 25.93
CA PRO A 134 26.29 -16.58 25.48
C PRO A 134 25.70 -17.81 24.80
N THR A 135 26.09 -18.05 23.54
CA THR A 135 25.62 -19.11 22.64
C THR A 135 25.99 -20.53 23.11
N THR A 136 26.24 -20.76 24.40
CA THR A 136 26.65 -22.05 24.95
C THR A 136 25.58 -22.61 25.89
N LEU A 137 24.42 -22.99 25.33
CA LEU A 137 23.73 -24.17 25.84
C LEU A 137 23.50 -25.10 24.65
N GLY A 138 24.20 -26.23 24.71
CA GLY A 138 24.35 -27.20 23.63
C GLY A 138 23.03 -27.73 23.08
N ARG A 139 23.12 -28.22 21.85
CA ARG A 139 22.11 -28.93 21.06
C ARG A 139 21.60 -30.26 21.68
N ASP A 140 21.64 -30.40 23.01
CA ASP A 140 21.36 -31.65 23.73
C ASP A 140 20.17 -31.56 24.70
N ALA A 141 19.16 -30.73 24.41
CA ALA A 141 17.84 -30.90 25.04
C ALA A 141 17.03 -31.96 24.29
N ARG A 142 17.55 -33.19 24.35
CA ARG A 142 16.90 -34.42 23.91
C ARG A 142 15.58 -34.58 24.66
N LEU A 143 14.49 -34.67 23.91
CA LEU A 143 13.26 -35.43 24.21
C LEU A 143 13.02 -35.74 25.70
N GLN A 144 12.36 -34.84 26.43
CA GLN A 144 11.54 -35.27 27.57
C GLN A 144 10.08 -35.06 27.18
N GLN A 145 9.51 -36.13 26.62
CA GLN A 145 8.08 -36.38 26.63
C GLN A 145 7.58 -36.16 28.06
N THR A 146 6.73 -35.15 28.22
CA THR A 146 5.92 -34.97 29.43
C THR A 146 4.97 -36.16 29.52
N GLN A 147 5.30 -37.12 30.39
CA GLN A 147 4.37 -38.16 30.81
C GLN A 147 3.18 -37.46 31.51
N ARG A 148 1.99 -37.56 30.93
CA ARG A 148 0.75 -37.17 31.61
C ARG A 148 0.41 -38.26 32.64
N PRO A 149 0.24 -37.93 33.93
CA PRO A 149 -0.28 -38.90 34.88
C PRO A 149 -1.79 -39.10 34.66
N THR A 150 -2.14 -40.35 34.42
CA THR A 150 -3.49 -40.91 34.45
C THR A 150 -4.00 -41.01 35.88
N SER A 151 -5.09 -40.32 36.21
CA SER A 151 -6.08 -40.83 37.17
C SER A 151 -7.38 -40.02 37.07
N PHE A 152 -8.34 -40.56 36.32
CA PHE A 152 -9.76 -40.25 36.52
C PHE A 152 -10.22 -41.05 37.74
N GLN A 153 -10.64 -40.37 38.81
CA GLN A 153 -11.55 -40.96 39.79
C GLN A 153 -12.81 -40.12 39.90
N THR A 154 -13.90 -40.78 39.51
CA THR A 154 -15.30 -40.43 39.71
C THR A 154 -15.64 -40.38 41.19
N GLN A 155 -16.24 -39.30 41.67
CA GLN A 155 -17.30 -39.38 42.68
C GLN A 155 -18.40 -38.37 42.39
N ARG A 156 -19.57 -38.92 42.05
CA ARG A 156 -20.89 -38.30 42.19
C ARG A 156 -21.19 -38.15 43.68
N THR A 157 -21.68 -36.98 44.11
CA THR A 157 -22.71 -36.89 45.17
C THR A 157 -23.64 -35.70 44.89
N LEU A 158 -24.94 -35.95 45.09
CA LEU A 158 -26.13 -35.15 44.75
C LEU A 158 -26.56 -34.16 45.84
N ARG A 159 -27.26 -33.08 45.41
CA ARG A 159 -28.33 -32.27 46.08
C ARG A 159 -27.92 -31.47 47.34
N LEU A 160 -28.45 -30.28 47.61
CA LEU A 160 -29.75 -29.65 47.30
C LEU A 160 -29.62 -28.37 46.46
#